data_AF-A0A956JDP3-F1
#
_entry.id   AF-A0A956JDP3-F1
#
_cell.length_a   1.000
_cell.length_b   1.000
_cell.length_c   1.000
_cell.angle_alpha   90.00
_cell.angle_beta   90.00
_cell.angle_gamma   90.00
#
_symmetry.space_group_name_H-M   'P 1'
#
loop_
_entity.id
_entity.type
_entity.pdbx_description
1 polymer ?
#
loop_
_entity_poly.entity_id
_entity_poly.type
_entity_poly.pdbx_seq_one_letter_code
_entity_poly.pdbx_strand_id
1 'polypeptide(L)'
;MVRAVILIALLGVGACLEVEPIPDDTGAPHTTWATGTGTGASDTGDTDTEGTGGTASSTAGMDGTGSDGTTGPCVPGAEGCPCTPGGGCDPGLTCLSELCVDVGGGCPVGSEGCPCTPGGGCDPGLACQSMVCVDPGG
;
A
#
# COMPACT_ATOMS: atom_id res chain seq x y z
N MET A 1 -63.49 8.54 8.89
CA MET A 1 -63.54 7.61 10.04
C MET A 1 -62.17 6.96 10.15
N VAL A 2 -61.52 7.18 11.31
CA VAL A 2 -60.41 6.41 11.93
C VAL A 2 -59.13 6.21 11.09
N ARG A 3 -58.15 7.13 11.13
CA ARG A 3 -56.94 7.11 11.98
C ARG A 3 -56.18 5.76 12.00
N ALA A 4 -55.05 5.71 11.29
CA ALA A 4 -53.93 4.81 11.61
C ALA A 4 -52.62 5.58 11.44
N VAL A 5 -52.36 6.51 12.37
CA VAL A 5 -51.03 7.06 12.60
C VAL A 5 -50.27 5.98 13.35
N ILE A 6 -49.43 5.24 12.63
CA ILE A 6 -48.53 4.25 13.22
C ILE A 6 -47.39 5.04 13.90
N LEU A 7 -47.64 5.40 15.15
CA LEU A 7 -46.63 5.80 16.13
C LEU A 7 -45.83 4.55 16.49
N ILE A 8 -44.74 4.28 15.77
CA ILE A 8 -43.71 3.36 16.25
C ILE A 8 -42.91 4.13 17.30
N ALA A 9 -43.43 4.09 18.52
CA ALA A 9 -42.69 4.36 19.73
C ALA A 9 -41.69 3.22 19.95
N LEU A 10 -40.52 3.31 19.33
CA LEU A 10 -39.37 2.52 19.78
C LEU A 10 -38.72 3.25 20.95
N LEU A 11 -39.38 3.11 22.10
CA LEU A 11 -38.77 3.23 23.42
C LEU A 11 -37.75 2.08 23.56
N GLY A 12 -36.55 2.29 23.03
CA GLY A 12 -35.38 1.47 23.25
C GLY A 12 -34.40 2.19 24.18
N VAL A 13 -34.86 2.50 25.40
CA VAL A 13 -33.97 2.85 26.50
C VAL A 13 -33.40 1.54 27.02
N GLY A 14 -32.07 1.39 27.03
CA GLY A 14 -31.43 0.34 27.82
C GLY A 14 -30.69 -0.74 27.02
N ALA A 15 -29.60 -0.36 26.39
CA ALA A 15 -28.30 -0.91 26.72
C ALA A 15 -27.25 0.07 26.20
N CYS A 16 -26.61 0.78 27.12
CA CYS A 16 -25.26 1.24 26.90
C CYS A 16 -24.47 -0.03 26.59
N LEU A 17 -24.22 -0.31 25.31
CA LEU A 17 -23.15 -1.21 24.94
C LEU A 17 -21.91 -0.52 25.46
N GLU A 18 -21.40 -0.99 26.59
CA GLU A 18 -20.10 -0.62 27.11
C GLU A 18 -19.10 -1.03 26.03
N VAL A 19 -18.79 -0.09 25.14
CA VAL A 19 -17.59 -0.19 24.33
C VAL A 19 -16.48 -0.17 25.36
N GLU A 20 -15.94 -1.36 25.64
CA GLU A 20 -14.70 -1.46 26.38
C GLU A 20 -13.68 -0.64 25.59
N PRO A 21 -12.97 0.31 26.24
CA PRO A 21 -11.91 1.03 25.57
C PRO A 21 -10.92 0.00 25.05
N ILE A 22 -10.71 -0.03 23.73
CA ILE A 22 -9.57 -0.70 23.13
C ILE A 22 -8.36 -0.14 23.88
N PRO A 23 -7.55 -0.96 24.58
CA PRO A 23 -6.33 -0.46 25.17
C PRO A 23 -5.50 0.12 24.04
N ASP A 24 -5.20 1.41 24.15
CA ASP A 24 -4.16 2.06 23.39
C ASP A 24 -2.90 1.20 23.57
N ASP A 25 -2.47 0.52 22.51
CA ASP A 25 -1.19 -0.18 22.44
C ASP A 25 -0.09 0.89 22.36
N THR A 26 -0.01 1.69 23.42
CA THR A 26 1.14 2.54 23.70
C THR A 26 2.22 1.62 24.24
N GLY A 27 3.04 1.08 23.34
CA GLY A 27 4.37 0.66 23.75
C GLY A 27 4.97 -0.56 23.05
N ALA A 28 4.86 -0.68 21.73
CA ALA A 28 6.01 -1.21 21.01
C ALA A 28 7.22 -0.29 21.33
N PRO A 29 8.33 -0.80 21.89
CA PRO A 29 9.54 -0.01 21.98
C PRO A 29 9.97 0.33 20.55
N HIS A 30 9.85 1.61 20.25
CA HIS A 30 10.62 2.31 19.25
C HIS A 30 12.02 1.68 19.19
N THR A 31 12.35 1.11 18.04
CA THR A 31 13.72 0.76 17.72
C THR A 31 14.52 2.04 17.79
N THR A 32 15.26 2.19 18.88
CA THR A 32 16.24 3.26 19.07
C THR A 32 17.27 3.09 17.96
N TRP A 33 17.19 3.92 16.93
CA TRP A 33 18.30 4.05 15.99
C TRP A 33 19.40 4.73 16.80
N ALA A 34 20.41 3.95 17.15
CA ALA A 34 21.60 4.47 17.77
C ALA A 34 22.18 5.54 16.83
N THR A 35 22.05 6.80 17.23
CA THR A 35 22.86 7.90 16.72
C THR A 35 24.31 7.56 17.05
N GLY A 36 24.97 6.86 16.13
CA GLY A 36 26.40 6.62 16.15
C GLY A 36 27.14 7.90 15.81
N THR A 37 27.34 8.77 16.80
CA THR A 37 28.46 9.71 16.80
C THR A 37 29.73 8.94 17.12
N GLY A 38 30.27 8.28 16.09
CA GLY A 38 31.60 7.69 16.08
C GLY A 38 32.55 8.55 15.26
N THR A 39 33.09 9.61 15.87
CA THR A 39 34.28 10.30 15.38
C THR A 39 35.49 9.43 15.70
N GLY A 40 36.19 8.91 14.68
CA GLY A 40 37.35 8.06 14.89
C GLY A 40 38.09 7.71 13.60
N ALA A 41 38.94 8.63 13.17
CA ALA A 41 40.21 8.49 12.45
C ALA A 41 40.42 7.38 11.40
N SER A 42 40.76 7.88 10.19
CA SER A 42 41.95 7.52 9.39
C SER A 42 42.19 6.05 9.05
N ASP A 43 42.01 5.70 7.78
CA ASP A 43 43.11 5.12 7.01
C ASP A 43 42.98 5.51 5.53
N THR A 44 44.02 6.18 5.07
CA THR A 44 44.29 6.58 3.69
C THR A 44 44.63 5.32 2.90
N GLY A 45 43.88 5.06 1.83
CA GLY A 45 44.14 3.96 0.91
C GLY A 45 43.85 4.41 -0.52
N ASP A 46 44.70 5.29 -1.03
CA ASP A 46 44.80 5.56 -2.46
C ASP A 46 45.30 4.31 -3.20
N THR A 47 44.75 4.07 -4.39
CA THR A 47 45.46 4.00 -5.68
C THR A 47 44.93 2.87 -6.58
N ASP A 48 44.17 3.31 -7.59
CA ASP A 48 44.10 2.87 -8.98
C ASP A 48 43.89 1.39 -9.33
N THR A 49 42.73 1.12 -9.94
CA THR A 49 42.66 0.14 -11.03
C THR A 49 41.91 0.75 -12.19
N GLU A 50 42.70 1.20 -13.17
CA GLU A 50 42.24 1.54 -14.51
C GLU A 50 41.60 0.30 -15.15
N GLY A 51 40.34 0.43 -15.55
CA GLY A 51 39.57 -0.58 -16.25
C GLY A 51 38.97 0.01 -17.53
N THR A 52 39.83 0.19 -18.52
CA THR A 52 39.52 0.70 -19.85
C THR A 52 38.66 -0.27 -20.66
N GLY A 53 37.56 0.22 -21.23
CA GLY A 53 37.10 -0.17 -22.56
C GLY A 53 35.99 -1.22 -22.66
N GLY A 54 34.88 -0.84 -23.29
CA GLY A 54 33.86 -1.80 -23.70
C GLY A 54 32.61 -1.19 -24.33
N THR A 55 32.76 -0.45 -25.44
CA THR A 55 31.65 -0.20 -26.36
C THR A 55 31.30 -1.51 -27.08
N ALA A 56 30.09 -2.01 -26.93
CA ALA A 56 29.50 -2.96 -27.88
C ALA A 56 27.99 -2.81 -27.93
N SER A 57 27.54 -2.12 -28.97
CA SER A 57 26.21 -2.23 -29.53
C SER A 57 26.06 -3.61 -30.17
N SER A 58 24.95 -4.30 -29.94
CA SER A 58 24.45 -5.36 -30.83
C SER A 58 22.97 -5.64 -30.56
N THR A 59 22.13 -5.13 -31.45
CA THR A 59 20.80 -5.64 -31.78
C THR A 59 20.94 -6.90 -32.62
N ALA A 60 20.28 -8.01 -32.23
CA ALA A 60 19.53 -8.89 -33.15
C ALA A 60 18.95 -10.12 -32.41
N GLY A 61 17.62 -10.16 -32.35
CA GLY A 61 16.81 -11.32 -32.76
C GLY A 61 16.86 -12.60 -31.94
N MET A 62 15.83 -12.82 -31.11
CA MET A 62 15.25 -14.15 -30.90
C MET A 62 13.72 -14.03 -30.89
N ASP A 63 13.11 -14.50 -31.97
CA ASP A 63 11.69 -14.83 -32.07
C ASP A 63 11.39 -15.96 -31.08
N GLY A 64 10.91 -15.59 -29.90
CA GLY A 64 10.40 -16.50 -28.88
C GLY A 64 8.98 -16.11 -28.52
N THR A 65 8.01 -16.78 -29.13
CA THR A 65 6.60 -16.76 -28.70
C THR A 65 6.51 -17.45 -27.34
N GLY A 66 6.70 -16.66 -26.28
CA GLY A 66 6.48 -17.03 -24.88
C GLY A 66 6.02 -15.79 -24.15
N SER A 67 4.71 -15.66 -23.98
CA SER A 67 4.08 -14.66 -23.11
C SER A 67 4.30 -15.06 -21.65
N ASP A 68 5.53 -15.00 -21.17
CA ASP A 68 5.88 -15.28 -19.78
C ASP A 68 6.95 -14.27 -19.31
N GLY A 69 6.47 -13.21 -18.63
CA GLY A 69 7.23 -12.36 -17.73
C GLY A 69 8.62 -11.94 -18.18
N THR A 70 8.70 -10.94 -19.07
CA THR A 70 9.93 -10.20 -19.38
C THR A 70 10.55 -9.67 -18.08
N THR A 71 11.45 -10.48 -17.51
CA THR A 71 12.35 -10.09 -16.42
C THR A 71 13.42 -9.21 -17.06
N GLY A 72 13.08 -7.94 -17.34
CA GLY A 72 14.09 -6.90 -17.34
C GLY A 72 14.74 -6.85 -15.94
N PRO A 73 15.96 -6.32 -15.79
CA PRO A 73 16.57 -6.12 -14.48
C PRO A 73 15.68 -5.17 -13.68
N CYS A 74 14.79 -5.74 -12.90
CA CYS A 74 13.78 -5.01 -12.18
C CYS A 74 14.25 -4.96 -10.72
N VAL A 75 14.21 -3.76 -10.14
CA VAL A 75 14.79 -3.51 -8.82
C VAL A 75 13.88 -4.18 -7.79
N PRO A 76 14.39 -5.10 -6.93
CA PRO A 76 13.57 -5.71 -5.89
C PRO A 76 12.88 -4.63 -5.04
N GLY A 77 11.57 -4.76 -4.87
CA GLY A 77 10.73 -3.76 -4.20
C GLY A 77 9.92 -2.86 -5.14
N ALA A 78 10.25 -2.76 -6.43
CA ALA A 78 9.52 -1.95 -7.39
C ALA A 78 8.18 -2.58 -7.82
N GLU A 79 7.27 -1.80 -8.38
CA GLU A 79 5.98 -2.29 -8.87
C GLU A 79 6.15 -3.41 -9.92
N GLY A 80 5.48 -4.54 -9.70
CA GLY A 80 5.58 -5.73 -10.55
C GLY A 80 6.85 -6.55 -10.35
N CYS A 81 7.73 -6.17 -9.41
CA CYS A 81 8.97 -6.86 -9.10
C CYS A 81 8.88 -7.77 -7.87
N PRO A 82 9.84 -8.69 -7.69
CA PRO A 82 9.94 -9.48 -6.47
C PRO A 82 10.13 -8.59 -5.24
N CYS A 83 9.55 -8.99 -4.13
CA CYS A 83 9.73 -8.32 -2.85
C CYS A 83 11.21 -8.36 -2.42
N THR A 84 11.62 -7.37 -1.62
CA THR A 84 12.94 -7.39 -0.99
C THR A 84 13.09 -8.61 -0.07
N PRO A 85 14.32 -9.04 0.29
CA PRO A 85 14.52 -10.15 1.23
C PRO A 85 13.86 -9.96 2.61
N GLY A 86 13.52 -8.72 2.97
CA GLY A 86 12.75 -8.39 4.17
C GLY A 86 11.23 -8.40 4.00
N GLY A 87 10.72 -8.83 2.83
CA GLY A 87 9.29 -8.79 2.50
C GLY A 87 8.74 -7.38 2.21
N GLY A 88 9.63 -6.38 2.06
CA GLY A 88 9.26 -5.00 1.79
C GLY A 88 9.18 -4.66 0.30
N CYS A 89 8.43 -3.60 0.00
CA CYS A 89 8.29 -2.97 -1.31
C CYS A 89 8.51 -1.45 -1.21
N ASP A 90 8.58 -0.76 -2.34
CA ASP A 90 8.62 0.70 -2.40
C ASP A 90 7.38 1.32 -1.71
N PRO A 91 7.47 2.57 -1.21
CA PRO A 91 6.37 3.21 -0.49
C PRO A 91 5.06 3.23 -1.29
N GLY A 92 3.97 2.73 -0.71
CA GLY A 92 2.65 2.64 -1.35
C GLY A 92 2.35 1.27 -1.97
N LEU A 93 3.36 0.41 -2.11
CA LEU A 93 3.20 -0.96 -2.58
C LEU A 93 3.12 -1.94 -1.41
N THR A 94 2.50 -3.09 -1.63
CA THR A 94 2.47 -4.19 -0.67
C THR A 94 2.96 -5.48 -1.32
N CYS A 95 3.76 -6.24 -0.57
CA CYS A 95 4.23 -7.55 -1.01
C CYS A 95 3.08 -8.55 -0.94
N LEU A 96 2.54 -8.92 -2.10
CA LEU A 96 1.49 -9.92 -2.25
C LEU A 96 2.01 -11.05 -3.12
N SER A 97 2.06 -12.27 -2.58
CA SER A 97 2.52 -13.46 -3.31
C SER A 97 3.91 -13.29 -3.96
N GLU A 98 4.87 -12.76 -3.18
CA GLU A 98 6.24 -12.47 -3.61
C GLU A 98 6.39 -11.37 -4.68
N LEU A 99 5.30 -10.71 -5.06
CA LEU A 99 5.31 -9.57 -5.96
C LEU A 99 4.90 -8.28 -5.24
N CYS A 100 5.60 -7.20 -5.52
CA CYS A 100 5.21 -5.87 -5.10
C CYS A 100 4.10 -5.36 -6.00
N VAL A 101 2.89 -5.30 -5.45
CA VAL A 101 1.71 -4.80 -6.15
C VAL A 101 1.21 -3.54 -5.45
N ASP A 102 0.68 -2.60 -6.24
CA ASP A 102 -0.08 -1.50 -5.68
C ASP A 102 -1.42 -2.07 -5.19
N VAL A 103 -1.52 -2.30 -3.88
CA VAL A 103 -2.78 -2.76 -3.25
C VAL A 103 -3.77 -1.61 -3.01
N GLY A 104 -3.60 -0.47 -3.68
CA GLY A 104 -4.45 0.68 -3.48
C GLY A 104 -4.08 1.50 -2.25
N GLY A 105 -2.78 1.64 -1.97
CA GLY A 105 -2.30 2.86 -1.31
C GLY A 105 -2.53 4.11 -2.18
N GLY A 106 -2.66 3.93 -3.51
CA GLY A 106 -2.92 4.98 -4.50
C GLY A 106 -4.39 5.17 -4.86
N CYS A 107 -5.31 4.59 -4.09
CA CYS A 107 -6.73 4.70 -4.35
C CYS A 107 -7.26 5.86 -3.48
N PRO A 108 -7.55 7.04 -4.07
CA PRO A 108 -8.00 8.19 -3.30
C PRO A 108 -9.28 7.81 -2.58
N VAL A 109 -9.34 8.09 -1.28
CA VAL A 109 -10.54 7.85 -0.49
C VAL A 109 -11.71 8.55 -1.16
N GLY A 110 -12.74 7.79 -1.53
CA GLY A 110 -13.88 8.28 -2.28
C GLY A 110 -13.93 7.90 -3.77
N SER A 111 -12.85 7.40 -4.37
CA SER A 111 -12.81 7.03 -5.79
C SER A 111 -13.41 5.64 -6.07
N GLU A 112 -13.68 5.30 -7.34
CA GLU A 112 -14.33 4.03 -7.70
C GLU A 112 -13.47 2.82 -7.27
N GLY A 113 -14.10 1.85 -6.57
CA GLY A 113 -13.41 0.69 -6.00
C GLY A 113 -12.63 1.00 -4.70
N CYS A 114 -12.66 2.24 -4.22
CA CYS A 114 -11.93 2.69 -3.05
C CYS A 114 -12.75 2.73 -1.77
N PRO A 115 -12.10 2.75 -0.58
CA PRO A 115 -12.80 2.99 0.66
C PRO A 115 -13.48 4.35 0.65
N CYS A 116 -14.69 4.39 1.22
CA CYS A 116 -15.43 5.63 1.39
C CYS A 116 -14.70 6.58 2.35
N THR A 117 -14.98 7.88 2.22
CA THR A 117 -14.57 8.86 3.24
C THR A 117 -15.15 8.50 4.62
N PRO A 118 -14.56 8.99 5.73
CA PRO A 118 -15.13 8.78 7.07
C PRO A 118 -16.59 9.25 7.21
N GLY A 119 -17.04 10.17 6.34
CA GLY A 119 -18.43 10.61 6.26
C GLY A 119 -19.33 9.77 5.36
N GLY A 120 -18.84 8.64 4.82
CA GLY A 120 -19.57 7.80 3.86
C GLY A 120 -19.71 8.42 2.47
N GLY A 121 -18.95 9.47 2.17
CA GLY A 121 -18.94 10.14 0.86
C GLY A 121 -17.96 9.49 -0.12
N CYS A 122 -18.29 9.64 -1.41
CA CYS A 122 -17.50 9.24 -2.57
C CYS A 122 -17.43 10.39 -3.59
N ASP A 123 -16.63 10.24 -4.64
CA ASP A 123 -16.55 11.17 -5.75
C ASP A 123 -17.91 11.37 -6.44
N PRO A 124 -18.16 12.52 -7.10
CA PRO A 124 -19.45 12.81 -7.70
C PRO A 124 -19.90 11.73 -8.70
N GLY A 125 -21.08 11.15 -8.44
CA GLY A 125 -21.63 10.06 -9.26
C GLY A 125 -21.48 8.68 -8.64
N LEU A 126 -20.64 8.52 -7.61
CA LEU A 126 -20.47 7.25 -6.89
C LEU A 126 -21.32 7.20 -5.62
N ALA A 127 -21.64 5.99 -5.17
CA ALA A 127 -22.32 5.72 -3.92
C ALA A 127 -21.44 4.86 -3.01
N CYS A 128 -21.38 5.19 -1.72
CA CYS A 128 -20.72 4.35 -0.74
C CYS A 128 -21.58 3.13 -0.43
N GLN A 129 -21.13 1.94 -0.84
CA GLN A 129 -21.78 0.67 -0.56
C GLN A 129 -20.79 -0.28 0.10
N SER A 130 -21.14 -0.78 1.30
CA SER A 130 -20.28 -1.72 2.05
C SER A 130 -18.85 -1.19 2.29
N MET A 131 -18.73 0.10 2.60
CA MET A 131 -17.45 0.80 2.80
C MET A 131 -16.59 0.94 1.54
N VAL A 132 -17.15 0.65 0.35
CA VAL A 132 -16.48 0.82 -0.95
C VAL A 132 -17.32 1.72 -1.85
N CYS A 133 -16.68 2.63 -2.58
CA CYS A 133 -17.33 3.50 -3.54
C CYS A 133 -17.60 2.75 -4.85
N VAL A 134 -18.88 2.70 -5.24
CA VAL A 134 -19.34 1.98 -6.44
C VAL A 134 -20.21 2.89 -7.31
N ASP A 135 -20.26 2.65 -8.61
CA ASP A 135 -21.20 3.33 -9.50
C ASP A 135 -22.63 2.81 -9.27
N PRO A 136 -23.62 3.67 -8.99
CA PRO A 136 -25.00 3.26 -8.75
C PRO A 136 -25.77 2.87 -10.03
N GLY A 137 -25.20 3.13 -11.22
CA GLY A 137 -25.77 2.84 -12.53
C GLY A 137 -25.43 1.46 -13.09
N GLY A 138 -24.24 0.93 -12.78
CA GLY A 138 -23.78 -0.41 -13.17
C GLY A 138 -23.29 -0.53 -14.62
#